data_AF-A0A840I2R5-F1
#
_entry.id   AF-A0A840I2R5-F1
#
_cell.length_a   1.000
_cell.length_b   1.000
_cell.length_c   1.000
_cell.angle_alpha   90.00
_cell.angle_beta   90.00
_cell.angle_gamma   90.00
#
_symmetry.space_group_name_H-M   'P 1'
#
loop_
_entity.id
_entity.type
_entity.pdbx_description
1 polymer ?
#
loop_
_entity_poly.entity_id
_entity_poly.type
_entity_poly.pdbx_seq_one_letter_code
_entity_poly.pdbx_strand_id
1 'polypeptide(L)'
;MARQCDLDAAIALCERLVPPLAEAVILLDADEVPSVRLPEKVRLYAEPFAGDFAARRNAVQRLAASSWVLQLDTDETMPLSSVARLGTVLRHAARDGVTSLGLPRRNLVDGRLSDLYPDPQYRLNRRFVRFAGVVHERPALLSRPRHARLALGAPIEHHLSAARVRARTEVYGAMAKGGARPSDEAALLTPFRP
;
A
#
# COMPACT_ATOMS: atom_id res chain seq x y z
N MET A 1 6.67 1.35 1.67
CA MET A 1 7.59 0.84 2.72
C MET A 1 8.36 -0.30 2.13
N ALA A 2 9.65 -0.42 2.42
CA ALA A 2 10.52 -1.40 1.77
C ALA A 2 11.42 -2.07 2.80
N ARG A 3 11.72 -3.36 2.61
CA ARG A 3 12.85 -3.99 3.31
C ARG A 3 14.15 -3.56 2.64
N GLN A 4 15.28 -3.66 3.34
CA GLN A 4 16.58 -3.34 2.76
C GLN A 4 16.85 -4.10 1.44
N CYS A 5 16.48 -5.37 1.36
CA CYS A 5 16.62 -6.18 0.15
C CYS A 5 15.73 -5.72 -1.03
N ASP A 6 14.71 -4.90 -0.78
CA ASP A 6 13.75 -4.45 -1.77
C ASP A 6 14.02 -2.99 -2.22
N LEU A 7 15.13 -2.37 -1.79
CA LEU A 7 15.41 -0.95 -2.03
C LEU A 7 15.46 -0.62 -3.53
N ASP A 8 16.18 -1.40 -4.33
CA ASP A 8 16.30 -1.15 -5.77
C ASP A 8 14.94 -1.26 -6.47
N ALA A 9 14.12 -2.25 -6.08
CA ALA A 9 12.76 -2.40 -6.59
C ALA A 9 11.86 -1.21 -6.19
N ALA A 10 12.02 -0.70 -4.96
CA ALA A 10 11.29 0.48 -4.49
C ALA A 10 11.69 1.75 -5.25
N ILE A 11 12.99 1.93 -5.54
CA ILE A 11 13.49 3.04 -6.35
C ILE A 11 12.93 2.95 -7.77
N ALA A 12 13.01 1.79 -8.43
CA ALA A 12 12.48 1.59 -9.78
C ALA A 12 10.95 1.82 -9.84
N LEU A 13 10.20 1.38 -8.82
CA LEU A 13 8.78 1.67 -8.70
C LEU A 13 8.53 3.19 -8.63
N CYS A 14 9.31 3.91 -7.81
CA CYS A 14 9.19 5.35 -7.70
C CYS A 14 9.55 6.06 -9.00
N GLU A 15 10.65 5.71 -9.66
CA GLU A 15 11.05 6.28 -10.96
C GLU A 15 9.94 6.20 -12.00
N ARG A 16 9.29 5.03 -12.07
CA ARG A 16 8.17 4.80 -12.98
C ARG A 16 6.95 5.66 -12.64
N LEU A 17 6.58 5.75 -11.36
CA LEU A 17 5.30 6.35 -10.93
C LEU A 17 5.38 7.84 -10.58
N VAL A 18 6.55 8.37 -10.25
CA VAL A 18 6.74 9.74 -9.74
C VAL A 18 6.58 10.88 -10.76
N PRO A 19 6.76 10.72 -12.09
CA PRO A 19 6.66 11.85 -13.01
C PRO A 19 5.37 12.69 -12.87
N PRO A 20 4.15 12.08 -12.81
CA PRO A 20 2.91 12.84 -12.58
C PRO A 20 2.65 13.19 -11.09
N LEU A 21 3.53 12.81 -10.17
CA LEU A 21 3.39 13.05 -8.74
C LEU A 21 4.25 14.24 -8.28
N ALA A 22 3.86 14.81 -7.14
CA ALA A 22 4.62 15.89 -6.49
C ALA A 22 5.91 15.36 -5.86
N GLU A 23 5.85 14.18 -5.24
CA GLU A 23 6.96 13.52 -4.56
C GLU A 23 6.69 12.01 -4.45
N ALA A 24 7.73 11.26 -4.10
CA ALA A 24 7.61 9.90 -3.58
C ALA A 24 8.49 9.74 -2.34
N VAL A 25 8.00 8.94 -1.38
CA VAL A 25 8.69 8.66 -0.11
C VAL A 25 8.91 7.16 0.02
N ILE A 26 10.17 6.76 0.19
CA ILE A 26 10.56 5.41 0.55
C ILE A 26 10.92 5.41 2.04
N LEU A 27 10.20 4.59 2.82
CA LEU A 27 10.56 4.28 4.19
C LEU A 27 11.15 2.88 4.22
N LEU A 28 12.45 2.80 4.50
CA LEU A 28 13.24 1.59 4.54
C LEU A 28 13.25 0.99 5.94
N ASP A 29 13.15 -0.33 6.00
CA ASP A 29 13.43 -1.12 7.19
C ASP A 29 14.95 -1.27 7.37
N ALA A 30 15.53 -0.30 8.05
CA ALA A 30 16.95 -0.19 8.37
C ALA A 30 17.15 0.80 9.53
N ASP A 31 18.28 0.71 10.22
CA ASP A 31 18.68 1.69 11.23
C ASP A 31 19.12 3.03 10.60
N GLU A 32 19.74 2.96 9.41
CA GLU A 32 20.33 4.11 8.74
C GLU A 32 19.97 4.15 7.25
N VAL A 33 19.98 5.35 6.67
CA VAL A 33 19.76 5.55 5.24
C VAL A 33 21.04 5.16 4.49
N PRO A 34 20.98 4.17 3.57
CA PRO A 34 22.14 3.81 2.77
C PRO A 34 22.50 4.94 1.79
N SER A 35 23.79 5.06 1.49
CA SER A 35 24.27 5.98 0.45
C SER A 35 23.92 5.45 -0.94
N VAL A 36 22.81 5.94 -1.50
CA VAL A 36 22.29 5.55 -2.83
C VAL A 36 21.89 6.79 -3.62
N ARG A 37 22.03 6.74 -4.94
CA ARG A 37 21.51 7.79 -5.83
C ARG A 37 20.00 7.65 -5.96
N LEU A 38 19.28 8.75 -5.74
CA LEU A 38 17.83 8.80 -5.86
C LEU A 38 17.40 9.73 -7.00
N PRO A 39 16.23 9.50 -7.62
CA PRO A 39 15.60 10.47 -8.49
C PRO A 39 15.23 11.74 -7.72
N GLU A 40 15.19 12.89 -8.41
CA GLU A 40 15.02 14.22 -7.80
C GLU A 40 13.79 14.34 -6.87
N LYS A 41 12.67 13.72 -7.24
CA LYS A 41 11.41 13.77 -6.48
C LYS A 41 11.27 12.68 -5.41
N VAL A 42 12.28 11.83 -5.23
CA VAL A 42 12.24 10.68 -4.33
C VAL A 42 13.03 10.99 -3.06
N ARG A 43 12.40 10.78 -1.91
CA ARG A 43 13.05 10.90 -0.59
C ARG A 43 13.14 9.53 0.06
N LEU A 44 14.30 9.22 0.63
CA LEU A 44 14.57 7.99 1.36
C LEU A 44 14.74 8.28 2.84
N TYR A 45 14.04 7.52 3.67
CA TYR A 45 14.13 7.52 5.13
C TYR A 45 14.38 6.10 5.61
N ALA A 46 15.01 5.97 6.77
CA ALA A 46 15.23 4.69 7.45
C ALA A 46 14.62 4.75 8.85
N GLU A 47 13.94 3.68 9.22
CA GLU A 47 13.42 3.46 10.56
C GLU A 47 13.28 1.93 10.73
N PRO A 48 13.66 1.30 11.84
CA PRO A 48 13.50 -0.15 12.01
C PRO A 48 12.03 -0.60 12.13
N PHE A 49 11.71 -1.81 11.66
CA PHE A 49 10.37 -2.37 11.74
C PHE A 49 10.15 -3.05 13.09
N ALA A 50 9.34 -2.43 13.94
CA ALA A 50 8.96 -2.99 15.24
C ALA A 50 7.72 -3.91 15.19
N GLY A 51 7.43 -4.55 14.03
CA GLY A 51 6.31 -5.48 13.91
C GLY A 51 4.91 -4.85 13.82
N ASP A 52 4.79 -3.54 13.64
CA ASP A 52 3.51 -2.82 13.53
C ASP A 52 3.35 -2.14 12.17
N PHE A 53 2.52 -2.72 11.29
CA PHE A 53 2.31 -2.16 9.95
C PHE A 53 1.52 -0.84 10.00
N ALA A 54 0.61 -0.62 10.95
CA ALA A 54 -0.06 0.67 11.08
C ALA A 54 0.92 1.77 11.49
N ALA A 55 1.85 1.50 12.41
CA ALA A 55 2.92 2.42 12.75
C ALA A 55 3.74 2.81 11.51
N ARG A 56 4.10 1.84 10.66
CA ARG A 56 4.78 2.08 9.37
C ARG A 56 3.96 2.95 8.42
N ARG A 57 2.67 2.64 8.21
CA ARG A 57 1.78 3.46 7.37
C ARG A 57 1.68 4.89 7.91
N ASN A 58 1.62 5.04 9.23
CA ASN A 58 1.53 6.34 9.91
C ASN A 58 2.84 7.13 9.85
N ALA A 59 4.00 6.47 9.85
CA ALA A 59 5.29 7.12 9.61
C ALA A 59 5.34 7.72 8.20
N VAL A 60 4.96 6.96 7.18
CA VAL A 60 4.85 7.47 5.79
C VAL A 60 3.88 8.66 5.70
N GLN A 61 2.74 8.61 6.39
CA GLN A 61 1.80 9.74 6.45
C GLN A 61 2.43 11.00 7.06
N ARG A 62 3.31 10.88 8.05
CA ARG A 62 3.99 12.04 8.65
C ARG A 62 5.06 12.61 7.73
N LEU A 63 5.81 11.74 7.05
CA LEU A 63 6.93 12.11 6.18
C LEU A 63 6.49 12.76 4.86
N ALA A 64 5.33 12.40 4.33
CA ALA A 64 4.80 13.02 3.12
C ALA A 64 4.55 14.53 3.33
N ALA A 65 4.91 15.36 2.35
CA ALA A 65 4.60 16.79 2.34
C ALA A 65 3.21 17.07 1.72
N SER A 66 2.77 16.19 0.82
CA SER A 66 1.52 16.29 0.07
C SER A 66 0.28 16.05 0.94
N SER A 67 -0.83 16.72 0.60
CA SER A 67 -2.09 16.61 1.38
C SER A 67 -2.81 15.27 1.23
N TRP A 68 -2.49 14.53 0.17
CA TRP A 68 -2.96 13.18 -0.11
C TRP A 68 -1.75 12.27 -0.28
N VAL A 69 -1.87 11.05 0.22
CA VAL A 69 -0.81 10.04 0.22
C VAL A 69 -1.38 8.74 -0.32
N LEU A 70 -0.80 8.27 -1.43
CA LEU A 70 -0.96 6.91 -1.93
C LEU A 70 0.12 6.03 -1.30
N GLN A 71 -0.25 4.91 -0.71
CA GLN A 71 0.68 3.95 -0.16
C GLN A 71 0.67 2.64 -0.95
N LEU A 72 1.83 2.28 -1.51
CA LEU A 72 2.06 1.00 -2.18
C LEU A 72 3.15 0.23 -1.45
N ASP A 73 3.02 -1.09 -1.47
CA ASP A 73 4.07 -2.02 -1.05
C ASP A 73 5.00 -2.34 -2.23
N THR A 74 6.19 -2.89 -1.96
CA THR A 74 7.21 -3.14 -2.99
C THR A 74 6.82 -4.23 -3.99
N ASP A 75 5.84 -5.04 -3.63
CA ASP A 75 5.18 -6.05 -4.48
C ASP A 75 3.87 -5.54 -5.10
N GLU A 76 3.56 -4.26 -4.96
CA GLU A 76 2.38 -3.64 -5.53
C GLU A 76 2.74 -2.68 -6.68
N THR A 77 1.95 -2.72 -7.75
CA THR A 77 2.07 -1.81 -8.90
C THR A 77 0.73 -1.14 -9.20
N MET A 78 0.78 -0.04 -9.95
CA MET A 78 -0.42 0.65 -10.43
C MET A 78 -0.20 1.06 -11.89
N PRO A 79 -1.21 0.90 -12.78
CA PRO A 79 -1.11 1.37 -14.15
C PRO A 79 -0.83 2.88 -14.20
N LEU A 80 0.09 3.31 -15.07
CA LEU A 80 0.43 4.74 -15.23
C LEU A 80 -0.79 5.58 -15.63
N SER A 81 -1.70 5.01 -16.42
CA SER A 81 -2.97 5.63 -16.78
C SER A 81 -3.87 5.89 -15.58
N SER A 82 -3.84 5.02 -14.55
CA SER A 82 -4.54 5.23 -13.29
C SER A 82 -3.88 6.32 -12.46
N VAL A 83 -2.55 6.31 -12.34
CA VAL A 83 -1.78 7.34 -11.61
C VAL A 83 -2.02 8.73 -12.21
N ALA A 84 -1.98 8.85 -13.53
CA ALA A 84 -2.22 10.12 -14.25
C ALA A 84 -3.62 10.71 -13.98
N ARG A 85 -4.61 9.87 -13.66
CA ARG A 85 -6.00 10.29 -13.38
C ARG A 85 -6.24 10.64 -11.91
N LEU A 86 -5.32 10.29 -10.99
CA LEU A 86 -5.49 10.50 -9.55
C LEU A 86 -5.77 11.96 -9.22
N GLY A 87 -5.10 12.91 -9.88
CA GLY A 87 -5.35 14.34 -9.65
C GLY A 87 -6.83 14.74 -9.82
N THR A 88 -7.51 14.20 -10.84
CA THR A 88 -8.95 14.44 -11.06
C THR A 88 -9.79 13.77 -9.99
N VAL A 89 -9.50 12.51 -9.63
CA VAL A 89 -10.20 11.77 -8.56
C VAL A 89 -10.09 12.52 -7.23
N LEU A 90 -8.88 12.99 -6.89
CA LEU A 90 -8.59 13.69 -5.65
C LEU A 90 -9.29 15.05 -5.55
N ARG A 91 -9.42 15.78 -6.66
CA ARG A 91 -10.19 17.04 -6.68
C ARG A 91 -11.68 16.82 -6.37
N HIS A 92 -12.29 15.77 -6.92
CA HIS A 92 -13.68 15.44 -6.61
C HIS A 92 -13.83 14.98 -5.16
N ALA A 93 -12.98 14.05 -4.72
CA ALA A 93 -12.96 13.56 -3.34
C ALA A 93 -12.82 14.71 -2.32
N ALA A 94 -11.95 15.68 -2.59
CA ALA A 94 -11.77 16.85 -1.74
C ALA A 94 -13.02 17.73 -1.64
N ARG A 95 -13.76 17.94 -2.75
CA ARG A 95 -15.02 18.71 -2.77
C ARG A 95 -16.10 18.04 -1.94
N ASP A 96 -16.14 16.71 -1.96
CA ASP A 96 -17.16 15.91 -1.26
C ASP A 96 -16.81 15.62 0.21
N GLY A 97 -15.73 16.22 0.73
CA GLY A 97 -15.28 15.99 2.11
C GLY A 97 -14.74 14.56 2.36
N VAL A 98 -14.37 13.84 1.29
CA VAL A 98 -13.77 12.50 1.39
C VAL A 98 -12.34 12.61 1.89
N THR A 99 -11.99 11.75 2.84
CA THR A 99 -10.65 11.69 3.43
C THR A 99 -9.92 10.39 3.14
N SER A 100 -10.63 9.36 2.68
CA SER A 100 -10.08 8.04 2.40
C SER A 100 -10.70 7.44 1.14
N LEU A 101 -9.87 6.92 0.24
CA LEU A 101 -10.28 6.25 -0.98
C LEU A 101 -9.82 4.80 -0.96
N GLY A 102 -10.77 3.89 -1.10
CA GLY A 102 -10.56 2.46 -1.31
C GLY A 102 -10.26 2.19 -2.79
N LEU A 103 -9.15 1.52 -3.05
CA LEU A 103 -8.69 1.13 -4.38
C LEU A 103 -8.87 -0.39 -4.52
N PRO A 104 -9.38 -0.90 -5.66
CA PRO A 104 -9.48 -2.34 -5.85
C PRO A 104 -8.08 -2.92 -5.97
N ARG A 105 -7.76 -3.92 -5.14
CA ARG A 105 -6.52 -4.69 -5.28
C ARG A 105 -6.81 -5.99 -6.02
N ARG A 106 -5.98 -6.26 -7.03
CA ARG A 106 -5.96 -7.51 -7.80
C ARG A 106 -4.77 -8.33 -7.31
N ASN A 107 -5.05 -9.37 -6.56
CA ASN A 107 -4.03 -10.28 -6.06
C ASN A 107 -3.65 -11.26 -7.18
N LEU A 108 -2.44 -11.11 -7.71
CA LEU A 108 -1.87 -11.96 -8.76
C LEU A 108 -0.88 -12.94 -8.12
N VAL A 109 -1.27 -14.20 -7.97
CA VAL A 109 -0.40 -15.27 -7.45
C VAL A 109 0.20 -16.02 -8.63
N ASP A 110 1.53 -15.98 -8.75
CA ASP A 110 2.28 -16.55 -9.88
C ASP A 110 1.70 -16.08 -11.24
N GLY A 111 1.31 -14.80 -11.30
CA GLY A 111 0.74 -14.15 -12.49
C GLY A 111 -0.76 -14.40 -12.73
N ARG A 112 -1.44 -15.17 -11.87
CA ARG A 112 -2.88 -15.49 -12.00
C ARG A 112 -3.70 -14.75 -10.95
N LEU A 113 -4.82 -14.15 -11.36
CA LEU A 113 -5.75 -13.53 -10.42
C LEU A 113 -6.32 -14.58 -9.46
N SER A 114 -6.27 -14.28 -8.16
CA SER A 114 -6.78 -15.14 -7.10
C SER A 114 -8.19 -14.80 -6.65
N ASP A 115 -8.82 -15.74 -5.97
CA ASP A 115 -10.20 -15.67 -5.49
C ASP A 115 -10.41 -14.75 -4.29
N LEU A 116 -9.32 -14.16 -3.77
CA LEU A 116 -9.41 -13.03 -2.84
C LEU A 116 -9.80 -11.76 -3.60
N TYR A 117 -11.04 -11.73 -4.06
CA TYR A 117 -11.63 -10.69 -4.90
C TYR A 117 -13.16 -10.59 -4.64
N PRO A 118 -13.73 -9.38 -4.45
CA PRO A 118 -13.07 -8.08 -4.45
C PRO A 118 -12.26 -7.82 -3.17
N ASP A 119 -11.12 -7.15 -3.31
CA ASP A 119 -10.23 -6.78 -2.20
C ASP A 119 -9.99 -5.25 -2.18
N PRO A 120 -10.91 -4.45 -1.61
CA PRO A 120 -10.74 -3.00 -1.53
C PRO A 120 -9.71 -2.61 -0.47
N GLN A 121 -8.69 -1.85 -0.88
CA GLN A 121 -7.60 -1.36 -0.04
C GLN A 121 -7.67 0.17 0.11
N TYR A 122 -7.88 0.66 1.33
CA TYR A 122 -7.95 2.09 1.64
C TYR A 122 -6.55 2.71 1.75
N ARG A 123 -5.85 2.76 0.62
CA ARG A 123 -4.42 3.14 0.51
C ARG A 123 -4.20 4.54 -0.05
N LEU A 124 -5.25 5.24 -0.49
CA LEU A 124 -5.19 6.64 -0.91
C LEU A 124 -5.93 7.52 0.08
N ASN A 125 -5.18 8.25 0.92
CA ASN A 125 -5.75 8.91 2.10
C ASN A 125 -5.26 10.34 2.23
N ARG A 126 -6.05 11.19 2.90
CA ARG A 126 -5.55 12.47 3.41
C ARG A 126 -4.38 12.22 4.37
N ARG A 127 -3.39 13.10 4.35
CA ARG A 127 -2.18 13.00 5.18
C ARG A 127 -2.45 12.85 6.68
N PHE A 128 -3.53 13.45 7.19
CA PHE A 128 -3.89 13.38 8.61
C PHE A 128 -4.57 12.06 9.01
N VAL A 129 -4.97 11.22 8.04
CA VAL A 129 -5.60 9.93 8.32
C VAL A 129 -4.57 9.02 8.99
N ARG A 130 -5.01 8.35 10.07
CA ARG A 130 -4.20 7.40 10.82
C ARG A 130 -4.74 5.99 10.65
N PHE A 131 -3.81 5.06 10.50
CA PHE A 131 -4.04 3.63 10.45
C PHE A 131 -4.04 3.04 11.86
N ALA A 132 -4.85 2.00 12.06
CA ALA A 132 -4.92 1.21 13.27
C ALA A 132 -4.98 -0.29 12.92
N GLY A 133 -4.51 -1.15 13.83
CA GLY A 133 -4.37 -2.59 13.62
C GLY A 133 -2.93 -2.98 13.26
N VAL A 134 -2.44 -4.07 13.83
CA VAL A 134 -1.02 -4.47 13.70
C VAL A 134 -0.73 -5.04 12.31
N VAL A 135 -1.37 -6.16 11.94
CA VAL A 135 -1.19 -6.84 10.63
C VAL A 135 -2.22 -6.38 9.61
N HIS A 136 -3.50 -6.48 9.95
CA HIS A 136 -4.60 -6.05 9.08
C HIS A 136 -4.97 -4.61 9.37
N GLU A 137 -3.96 -3.75 9.26
CA GLU A 137 -4.13 -2.32 9.40
C GLU A 137 -5.27 -1.81 8.50
N ARG A 138 -5.96 -0.78 8.97
CA ARG A 138 -6.91 0.01 8.18
C ARG A 138 -6.94 1.46 8.66
N PRO A 139 -7.32 2.44 7.83
CA PRO A 139 -7.61 3.78 8.31
C PRO A 139 -8.66 3.76 9.43
N ALA A 140 -8.34 4.33 10.59
CA ALA A 140 -9.21 4.35 11.76
C ALA A 140 -10.53 5.12 11.51
N LEU A 141 -10.51 6.04 10.53
CA LEU A 141 -11.66 6.84 10.11
C LEU A 141 -12.70 6.08 9.29
N LEU A 142 -12.46 4.82 8.91
CA LEU A 142 -13.48 3.99 8.25
C LEU A 142 -14.73 3.75 9.12
N SER A 143 -14.61 3.97 10.43
CA SER A 143 -15.76 4.06 11.35
C SER A 143 -16.73 5.22 11.01
N ARG A 144 -16.35 6.16 10.14
CA ARG A 144 -17.16 7.29 9.66
C ARG A 144 -17.38 7.19 8.14
N PRO A 145 -18.35 6.37 7.68
CA PRO A 145 -18.47 5.97 6.27
C PRO A 145 -18.65 7.14 5.30
N ARG A 146 -19.22 8.28 5.76
CA ARG A 146 -19.34 9.50 4.95
C ARG A 146 -18.01 10.03 4.42
N HIS A 147 -16.88 9.75 5.07
CA HIS A 147 -15.56 10.22 4.66
C HIS A 147 -14.76 9.23 3.80
N ALA A 148 -15.36 8.09 3.43
CA ALA A 148 -14.70 7.07 2.62
C ALA A 148 -15.49 6.79 1.32
N ARG A 149 -14.79 6.58 0.20
CA ARG A 149 -15.39 6.17 -1.09
C ARG A 149 -14.50 5.15 -1.79
N LEU A 150 -15.05 4.43 -2.76
CA LEU A 150 -14.27 3.55 -3.64
C LEU A 150 -13.91 4.26 -4.94
N ALA A 151 -12.66 4.15 -5.37
CA ALA A 151 -12.17 4.63 -6.66
C ALA A 151 -11.82 3.43 -7.56
N LEU A 152 -12.86 2.84 -8.18
CA LEU A 152 -12.75 1.58 -8.93
C LEU A 152 -11.85 1.64 -10.17
N GLY A 153 -11.62 2.83 -10.73
CA GLY A 153 -10.78 3.05 -11.92
C GLY A 153 -9.27 3.11 -11.67
N ALA A 154 -8.82 2.87 -10.43
CA ALA A 154 -7.41 2.93 -10.04
C ALA A 154 -6.98 1.65 -9.31
N PRO A 155 -6.90 0.50 -10.02
CA PRO A 155 -6.55 -0.76 -9.39
C PRO A 155 -5.08 -0.78 -8.95
N ILE A 156 -4.85 -1.43 -7.82
CA ILE A 156 -3.53 -1.89 -7.38
C ILE A 156 -3.37 -3.34 -7.87
N GLU A 157 -2.27 -3.63 -8.54
CA GLU A 157 -1.87 -4.99 -8.87
C GLU A 157 -0.88 -5.47 -7.81
N HIS A 158 -1.15 -6.59 -7.17
CA HIS A 158 -0.35 -7.13 -6.08
C HIS A 158 0.26 -8.46 -6.50
N HIS A 159 1.58 -8.47 -6.64
CA HIS A 159 2.35 -9.56 -7.24
C HIS A 159 2.90 -10.47 -6.15
N LEU A 160 2.35 -11.66 -6.05
CA LEU A 160 2.66 -12.64 -5.03
C LEU A 160 3.19 -13.92 -5.66
N SER A 161 4.08 -14.62 -4.96
CA SER A 161 4.36 -16.03 -5.24
C SER A 161 3.56 -16.92 -4.31
N ALA A 162 3.17 -18.12 -4.76
CA ALA A 162 2.48 -19.08 -3.88
C ALA A 162 3.32 -19.44 -2.64
N ALA A 163 4.65 -19.48 -2.77
CA ALA A 163 5.56 -19.69 -1.65
C ALA A 163 5.45 -18.56 -0.61
N ARG A 164 5.42 -17.29 -1.06
CA ARG A 164 5.25 -16.13 -0.17
C ARG A 164 3.88 -16.10 0.50
N VAL A 165 2.83 -16.54 -0.19
CA VAL A 165 1.47 -16.64 0.37
C VAL A 165 1.40 -17.65 1.52
N ARG A 166 2.09 -18.79 1.44
CA ARG A 166 2.15 -19.76 2.54
C ARG A 166 2.98 -19.25 3.72
N ALA A 167 4.16 -18.71 3.43
CA ALA A 167 5.07 -18.22 4.46
C ALA A 167 4.49 -17.06 5.29
N ARG A 168 3.69 -16.18 4.68
CA ARG A 168 3.19 -14.98 5.38
C ARG A 168 2.20 -15.29 6.50
N THR A 169 1.42 -16.36 6.41
CA THR A 169 0.37 -16.64 7.40
C THR A 169 0.97 -16.97 8.76
N GLU A 170 2.05 -17.76 8.76
CA GLU A 170 2.83 -18.06 9.96
C GLU A 170 3.45 -16.80 10.55
N VAL A 171 4.12 -15.99 9.70
CA VAL A 171 4.75 -14.72 10.11
C VAL A 171 3.72 -13.76 10.72
N TYR A 172 2.58 -13.57 10.07
CA TYR A 172 1.52 -12.68 10.53
C TYR A 172 0.83 -13.21 11.80
N GLY A 173 0.67 -14.54 11.91
CA GLY A 173 0.18 -15.19 13.12
C GLY A 173 1.07 -14.95 14.33
N ALA A 174 2.40 -14.96 14.13
CA ALA A 174 3.36 -14.67 15.19
C ALA A 174 3.37 -13.19 15.60
N MET A 175 3.02 -12.27 14.70
CA MET A 175 3.02 -10.82 14.97
C MET A 175 1.84 -10.35 15.82
N ALA A 176 0.65 -10.93 15.64
CA ALA A 176 -0.55 -10.48 16.36
C ALA A 176 -1.63 -11.56 16.46
N LYS A 177 -2.41 -11.52 17.56
CA LYS A 177 -3.61 -12.34 17.70
C LYS A 177 -4.60 -12.03 16.58
N GLY A 178 -4.94 -13.06 15.79
CA GLY A 178 -5.80 -12.90 14.61
C GLY A 178 -5.10 -12.32 13.37
N GLY A 179 -3.76 -12.24 13.38
CA GLY A 179 -2.96 -11.89 12.21
C GLY A 179 -2.85 -13.04 11.20
N ALA A 180 -2.91 -14.29 11.67
CA ALA A 180 -3.08 -15.43 10.78
C ALA A 180 -4.52 -15.43 10.23
N ARG A 181 -4.64 -15.45 8.91
CA ARG A 181 -5.92 -15.60 8.20
C ARG A 181 -5.85 -16.75 7.19
N PRO A 182 -6.06 -18.00 7.64
CA PRO A 182 -6.03 -19.16 6.76
C PRO A 182 -7.08 -19.08 5.63
N SER A 183 -8.22 -18.41 5.85
CA SER A 183 -9.21 -18.15 4.81
C SER A 183 -8.66 -17.28 3.69
N ASP A 184 -7.92 -16.22 4.03
CA ASP A 184 -7.31 -15.30 3.07
C ASP A 184 -6.20 -16.04 2.30
N GLU A 185 -5.45 -16.91 2.97
CA GLU A 185 -4.46 -17.77 2.32
C GLU A 185 -5.11 -18.71 1.29
N ALA A 186 -6.16 -19.44 1.69
CA ALA A 186 -6.87 -20.36 0.81
C ALA A 186 -7.46 -19.64 -0.42
N ALA A 187 -8.06 -18.47 -0.22
CA ALA A 187 -8.58 -17.64 -1.30
C ALA A 187 -7.46 -17.12 -2.23
N LEU A 188 -6.30 -16.74 -1.68
CA LEU A 188 -5.14 -16.33 -2.49
C LEU A 188 -4.56 -17.47 -3.33
N LEU A 189 -4.52 -18.69 -2.79
CA LEU A 189 -4.01 -19.86 -3.52
C LEU A 189 -5.02 -20.44 -4.52
N THR A 190 -6.26 -19.98 -4.49
CA THR A 190 -7.32 -20.39 -5.42
C THR A 190 -7.39 -19.40 -6.59
N PRO A 191 -7.31 -19.84 -7.86
CA PRO A 191 -7.54 -18.96 -9.00
C PRO A 191 -8.99 -18.44 -9.04
N PHE A 192 -9.16 -17.14 -9.30
CA PHE A 192 -10.48 -16.51 -9.43
C PHE A 192 -11.30 -17.16 -10.55
N ARG A 193 -12.60 -17.39 -10.30
CA ARG A 193 -13.56 -17.84 -11.31
C ARG A 193 -14.69 -16.79 -11.43
N PRO A 194 -14.81 -16.12 -12.59
CA PRO A 194 -15.80 -15.06 -12.79
C PRO A 194 -17.25 -15.56 -12.85
#